data_AF-A0A2V1P6R0-F1
#
_entry.id   AF-A0A2V1P6R0-F1
#
_cell.length_a   1.000
_cell.length_b   1.000
_cell.length_c   1.000
_cell.angle_alpha   90.00
_cell.angle_beta   90.00
_cell.angle_gamma   90.00
#
_symmetry.space_group_name_H-M   'P 1'
#
loop_
_entity.id
_entity.type
_entity.pdbx_description
1 polymer ?
#
loop_
_entity_poly.entity_id
_entity_poly.type
_entity_poly.pdbx_seq_one_letter_code
_entity_poly.pdbx_strand_id
1 'polypeptide(L)'
;MSILTPIPPAQPWYARAFYRLPVIGWLARDLAFGDKDNIWYFLVIVLTGVILSVAAWGLPALVMIALTYVPVHMALMAILARP
;
A
#
# COMPACT_ATOMS: atom_id res chain seq x y z
N MET A 1 -8.20 14.92 -8.73
CA MET A 1 -7.33 15.73 -9.62
C MET A 1 -5.91 15.13 -9.66
N SER A 2 -5.79 13.86 -10.07
CA SER A 2 -4.61 12.97 -9.84
C SER A 2 -3.36 13.27 -10.71
N ILE A 3 -3.52 13.97 -11.85
CA ILE A 3 -2.42 14.20 -12.79
C ILE A 3 -1.51 15.39 -12.41
N LEU A 4 -1.96 16.28 -11.51
CA LEU A 4 -1.30 17.56 -11.22
C LEU A 4 -0.58 17.61 -9.88
N THR A 5 -0.62 16.57 -9.05
CA THR A 5 0.08 16.57 -7.75
C THR A 5 1.60 16.68 -8.01
N PRO A 6 2.24 17.83 -7.75
CA PRO A 6 3.63 18.01 -8.13
C PRO A 6 4.52 17.23 -7.17
N ILE A 7 5.42 16.41 -7.69
CA ILE A 7 6.43 15.73 -6.86
C ILE A 7 7.45 16.80 -6.44
N PRO A 8 7.69 17.02 -5.13
CA PRO A 8 8.70 17.98 -4.69
C PRO A 8 10.07 17.65 -5.27
N PRO A 9 10.83 18.63 -5.80
CA PRO A 9 12.12 18.38 -6.46
C PRO A 9 13.21 17.86 -5.51
N ALA A 10 13.08 18.08 -4.21
CA ALA A 10 14.03 17.64 -3.18
C ALA A 10 13.70 16.23 -2.62
N GLN A 11 13.60 15.24 -3.51
CA GLN A 11 13.32 13.84 -3.16
C GLN A 11 14.54 12.96 -3.44
N PRO A 12 14.88 12.01 -2.55
CA PRO A 12 15.92 11.04 -2.82
C PRO A 12 15.59 10.20 -4.07
N TRP A 13 16.63 9.74 -4.78
CA TRP A 13 16.49 9.12 -6.10
C TRP A 13 15.53 7.92 -6.13
N TYR A 14 15.53 7.12 -5.06
CA TYR A 14 14.68 5.92 -4.93
C TYR A 14 13.20 6.29 -4.80
N ALA A 15 12.87 7.35 -4.05
CA ALA A 15 11.49 7.80 -3.89
C ALA A 15 10.95 8.36 -5.22
N ARG A 16 11.80 9.09 -5.95
CA ARG A 16 11.47 9.60 -7.28
C ARG A 16 11.22 8.46 -8.30
N ALA A 17 11.99 7.37 -8.22
CA ALA A 17 11.75 6.18 -9.04
C ALA A 17 10.44 5.48 -8.65
N PHE A 18 10.13 5.36 -7.36
CA PHE A 18 8.91 4.72 -6.86
C PHE A 18 7.63 5.46 -7.31
N TYR A 19 7.59 6.79 -7.20
CA TYR A 19 6.43 7.59 -7.63
C TYR A 19 6.23 7.62 -9.16
N ARG A 20 7.20 7.14 -9.94
CA ARG A 20 7.08 7.01 -11.39
C ARG A 20 6.52 5.66 -11.84
N LEU A 21 6.28 4.73 -10.92
CA LEU A 21 5.70 3.43 -11.28
C LEU A 21 4.29 3.63 -11.86
N PRO A 22 4.00 3.12 -13.07
CA PRO A 22 2.73 3.39 -13.73
C PRO A 22 1.54 2.76 -13.02
N VAL A 23 1.74 1.66 -12.31
CA VAL A 23 0.65 0.90 -11.66
C VAL A 23 0.31 1.45 -10.27
N ILE A 24 1.32 1.73 -9.44
CA ILE A 24 1.12 2.13 -8.03
C ILE A 24 1.68 3.52 -7.70
N GLY A 25 2.56 4.07 -8.53
CA GLY A 25 3.27 5.32 -8.24
C GLY A 25 2.37 6.54 -8.24
N TRP A 26 1.35 6.56 -9.11
CA TRP A 26 0.33 7.61 -9.14
C TRP A 26 -0.49 7.65 -7.84
N LEU A 27 -0.91 6.47 -7.34
CA LEU A 27 -1.67 6.33 -6.10
C LEU A 27 -0.81 6.68 -4.87
N ALA A 28 0.44 6.25 -4.85
CA ALA A 28 1.39 6.57 -3.79
C ALA A 28 1.70 8.07 -3.71
N ARG A 29 1.83 8.74 -4.86
CA ARG A 29 2.01 10.19 -4.94
C ARG A 29 0.79 10.94 -4.41
N ASP A 30 -0.40 10.48 -4.79
CA ASP A 30 -1.66 11.11 -4.39
C ASP A 30 -1.95 10.93 -2.90
N LEU A 31 -1.49 9.84 -2.30
CA LEU A 31 -1.53 9.65 -0.85
C LEU A 31 -0.50 10.50 -0.09
N ALA A 32 0.69 10.68 -0.66
CA ALA A 32 1.78 11.39 0.01
C ALA A 32 1.66 12.91 -0.07
N PHE A 33 1.18 13.44 -1.21
CA PHE A 33 1.18 14.87 -1.50
C PHE A 33 -0.19 15.42 -1.92
N GLY A 34 -1.19 14.56 -2.09
CA GLY A 34 -2.55 14.98 -2.47
C GLY A 34 -3.43 15.33 -1.28
N ASP A 35 -4.73 15.43 -1.54
CA ASP A 35 -5.74 15.74 -0.53
C ASP A 35 -5.87 14.63 0.51
N LYS A 36 -6.20 14.99 1.75
CA LYS A 36 -6.41 14.04 2.85
C LYS A 36 -7.50 13.01 2.54
N ASP A 37 -8.49 13.37 1.73
CA ASP A 37 -9.58 12.47 1.33
C ASP A 37 -9.12 11.33 0.41
N ASN A 38 -7.94 11.44 -0.21
CA ASN A 38 -7.36 10.36 -1.02
C ASN A 38 -7.15 9.06 -0.23
N ILE A 39 -7.03 9.12 1.10
CA ILE A 39 -6.94 7.93 1.94
C ILE A 39 -8.17 7.03 1.80
N TRP A 40 -9.37 7.62 1.69
CA TRP A 40 -10.61 6.85 1.57
C TRP A 40 -10.69 6.14 0.23
N TYR A 41 -10.30 6.83 -0.86
CA TYR A 41 -10.20 6.21 -2.18
C TYR A 41 -9.18 5.07 -2.21
N PHE A 42 -8.03 5.24 -1.57
CA PHE A 42 -7.03 4.17 -1.45
C PHE A 42 -7.59 2.95 -0.71
N LEU A 43 -8.25 3.15 0.44
CA LEU A 43 -8.85 2.06 1.21
C LEU A 43 -9.91 1.30 0.38
N VAL A 44 -10.74 2.02 -0.38
CA VAL A 44 -11.73 1.41 -1.29
C VAL A 44 -11.05 0.61 -2.40
N ILE A 45 -9.96 1.12 -2.99
CA ILE A 45 -9.18 0.39 -4.01
C ILE A 45 -8.59 -0.89 -3.43
N VAL A 46 -7.98 -0.83 -2.24
CA VAL A 46 -7.40 -1.99 -1.56
C VAL A 46 -8.49 -3.02 -1.26
N LEU A 47 -9.62 -2.59 -0.69
CA LEU A 47 -10.76 -3.47 -0.41
C LEU A 47 -11.28 -4.13 -1.68
N THR A 48 -11.42 -3.37 -2.76
CA THR A 48 -11.84 -3.88 -4.07
C THR A 48 -10.85 -4.92 -4.59
N GLY A 49 -9.54 -4.67 -4.47
CA GLY A 49 -8.50 -5.63 -4.84
C GLY A 49 -8.60 -6.94 -4.06
N VAL A 50 -8.93 -6.89 -2.76
CA VAL A 50 -9.18 -8.08 -1.94
C VAL A 50 -10.43 -8.81 -2.43
N ILE A 51 -11.54 -8.10 -2.66
CA ILE A 51 -12.79 -8.70 -3.16
C ILE A 51 -12.54 -9.42 -4.50
N LEU A 52 -11.85 -8.77 -5.43
CA LEU A 52 -11.51 -9.37 -6.73
C LEU A 52 -10.58 -10.58 -6.57
N SER A 53 -9.62 -10.54 -5.64
CA SER A 53 -8.73 -11.66 -5.37
C SER A 53 -9.50 -12.86 -4.81
N VAL A 54 -10.44 -12.63 -3.89
CA VAL A 54 -11.33 -13.68 -3.35
C VAL A 54 -12.29 -14.18 -4.40
N ALA A 55 -12.83 -13.32 -5.27
CA ALA A 55 -13.70 -13.73 -6.36
C ALA A 55 -12.96 -14.61 -7.38
N ALA A 56 -11.68 -14.33 -7.66
CA ALA A 56 -10.87 -15.08 -8.60
C ALA A 56 -10.30 -16.39 -8.02
N TRP A 57 -9.93 -16.41 -6.74
CA TRP A 57 -9.15 -17.52 -6.14
C TRP A 57 -9.77 -18.14 -4.89
N GLY A 58 -10.83 -17.54 -4.32
CA GLY A 58 -11.49 -18.02 -3.12
C GLY A 58 -10.63 -17.94 -1.86
N LEU A 59 -10.70 -19.00 -1.05
CA LEU A 59 -9.99 -19.11 0.23
C LEU A 59 -8.46 -18.92 0.13
N PRO A 60 -7.75 -19.45 -0.88
CA PRO A 60 -6.32 -19.18 -1.08
C PRO A 60 -5.93 -17.71 -1.00
N ALA A 61 -6.72 -16.79 -1.57
CA ALA A 61 -6.42 -15.35 -1.50
C ALA A 61 -6.40 -14.84 -0.05
N LEU A 62 -7.35 -15.28 0.78
CA LEU A 62 -7.42 -14.92 2.19
C LEU A 62 -6.27 -15.54 2.99
N VAL A 63 -5.91 -16.79 2.68
CA VAL A 63 -4.78 -17.47 3.34
C VAL A 63 -3.46 -16.75 3.03
N MET A 64 -3.25 -16.29 1.79
CA MET A 64 -2.05 -15.53 1.44
C MET A 64 -1.98 -14.18 2.17
N ILE A 65 -3.10 -13.47 2.31
CA ILE A 65 -3.16 -12.23 3.11
C ILE A 65 -2.78 -12.52 4.56
N ALA A 66 -3.35 -13.56 5.16
CA ALA A 66 -3.01 -13.98 6.53
C ALA A 66 -1.53 -14.39 6.66
N LEU A 67 -0.98 -15.11 5.67
CA LEU A 67 0.42 -15.52 5.65
C LEU A 67 1.37 -14.34 5.64
N THR A 68 1.02 -13.26 4.91
CA THR A 68 1.81 -12.02 4.88
C THR A 68 1.93 -11.37 6.27
N TYR A 69 1.00 -11.67 7.19
CA TYR A 69 0.98 -11.13 8.55
C TYR A 69 1.84 -11.94 9.56
N VAL A 70 2.24 -13.16 9.21
CA VAL A 70 3.11 -14.01 10.06
C VAL A 70 4.43 -13.33 10.45
N PRO A 71 5.23 -12.74 9.52
CA PRO A 71 6.47 -12.06 9.91
C PRO A 71 6.23 -10.86 10.83
N VAL A 72 5.09 -10.18 10.70
CA VAL A 72 4.70 -9.07 11.59
C VAL A 72 4.46 -9.59 13.00
N HIS A 73 3.74 -10.71 13.14
CA HIS A 73 3.53 -11.36 14.43
C HIS A 73 4.85 -11.84 15.07
N MET A 74 5.72 -12.46 14.28
CA MET A 74 7.04 -12.89 14.75
C MET A 74 7.89 -11.72 15.24
N ALA A 75 7.94 -10.63 14.47
CA ALA A 75 8.65 -9.41 14.87
C ALA A 75 8.04 -8.80 16.14
N LEU A 76 6.72 -8.72 16.22
CA LEU A 76 6.01 -8.20 17.39
C LEU A 76 6.33 -9.03 18.65
N MET A 77 6.33 -10.35 18.55
CA MET A 77 6.72 -11.23 19.66
C MET A 77 8.18 -11.02 20.07
N ALA A 78 9.10 -10.91 19.11
CA ALA A 78 10.50 -10.63 19.41
C ALA A 78 10.70 -9.27 20.10
N ILE A 79 9.95 -8.24 19.68
CA ILE A 79 9.98 -6.90 20.29
C ILE A 79 9.36 -6.90 21.69
N LEU A 80 8.31 -7.69 21.94
CA LEU A 80 7.68 -7.78 23.26
C LEU A 80 8.48 -8.66 24.23
N ALA A 81 9.19 -9.67 23.73
CA ALA A 81 10.02 -10.58 24.52
C ALA A 81 11.39 -9.99 24.90
N ARG A 82 11.72 -8.77 24.45
CA ARG A 82 12.94 -8.07 24.89
C ARG A 82 12.81 -7.72 26.38
N PRO A 83 13.84 -7.98 27.20
CA PRO A 83 13.82 -7.66 28.63
C PRO A 83 13.74 -6.14 28.88
#